data_AF-A0A397G7M3-F1
#
_entry.id   AF-A0A397G7M3-F1
#
_cell.length_a   1.000
_cell.length_b   1.000
_cell.length_c   1.000
_cell.angle_alpha   90.00
_cell.angle_beta   90.00
_cell.angle_gamma   90.00
#
_symmetry.space_group_name_H-M   'P 1'
#
loop_
_entity.id
_entity.type
_entity.pdbx_description
1 polymer ?
#
loop_
_entity_poly.entity_id
_entity_poly.type
_entity_poly.pdbx_seq_one_letter_code
_entity_poly.pdbx_strand_id
1 'polypeptide(L)'
;MTKRNKTKAILLSCGSLIPDLHYGPFSRDWWYSTTIENETLLVPIRLGMTIATTLNEQKFILRVIQGHSKNLQQPGYCCQAGTLSSSIEESCSTALTSLYQNIFQTKTKFSGPQELGFDDDSIVSKILHHHSFIHIVKKEVYSYKQWRNQFVKLKYIIKQYL
;
A
#
# COMPACT_ATOMS: atom_id res chain seq x y z
N MET A 1 -20.94 -22.60 3.20
CA MET A 1 -19.94 -21.58 2.80
C MET A 1 -20.60 -20.22 2.82
N THR A 2 -20.32 -19.40 3.83
CA THR A 2 -20.83 -18.02 3.90
C THR A 2 -20.14 -17.18 2.84
N LYS A 3 -20.93 -16.63 1.91
CA LYS A 3 -20.51 -15.53 1.02
C LYS A 3 -19.96 -14.43 1.94
N ARG A 4 -18.63 -14.26 2.02
CA ARG A 4 -18.06 -13.04 2.58
C ARG A 4 -18.55 -11.93 1.68
N ASN A 5 -19.47 -11.11 2.18
CA ASN A 5 -19.78 -9.83 1.56
C ASN A 5 -18.48 -9.04 1.56
N LYS A 6 -17.78 -9.02 0.42
CA LYS A 6 -16.50 -8.35 0.27
C LYS A 6 -16.77 -6.87 0.53
N THR A 7 -16.31 -6.38 1.67
CA THR A 7 -16.47 -4.97 2.02
C THR A 7 -15.76 -4.16 0.95
N LYS A 8 -16.50 -3.29 0.25
CA LYS A 8 -15.97 -2.55 -0.90
C LYS A 8 -15.03 -1.45 -0.38
N ALA A 9 -13.73 -1.71 -0.47
CA ALA A 9 -12.73 -0.68 -0.26
C ALA A 9 -12.87 0.41 -1.34
N ILE A 10 -12.58 1.67 -1.00
CA ILE A 10 -12.64 2.82 -1.89
C ILE A 10 -11.34 3.60 -1.73
N LEU A 11 -10.57 3.71 -2.81
CA LEU A 11 -9.39 4.58 -2.84
C LEU A 11 -9.84 6.05 -2.78
N LEU A 12 -9.49 6.75 -1.69
CA LEU A 12 -9.79 8.17 -1.51
C LEU A 12 -8.65 9.06 -2.01
N SER A 13 -7.40 8.62 -1.85
CA SER A 13 -6.21 9.31 -2.33
C SER A 13 -5.14 8.30 -2.70
N CYS A 14 -4.52 8.49 -3.87
CA CYS A 14 -3.41 7.65 -4.32
C CYS A 14 -2.13 7.88 -3.52
N GLY A 15 -1.94 9.03 -2.86
CA GLY A 15 -0.66 9.41 -2.26
C GLY A 15 0.45 9.67 -3.28
N SER A 16 1.69 9.81 -2.78
CA SER A 16 2.87 10.20 -3.55
C SER A 16 3.93 9.11 -3.62
N LEU A 17 4.57 8.98 -4.78
CA LEU A 17 5.83 8.24 -4.92
C LEU A 17 6.97 9.15 -4.45
N ILE A 18 7.58 8.78 -3.33
CA ILE A 18 8.77 9.45 -2.81
C ILE A 18 10.00 8.67 -3.28
N PRO A 19 10.93 9.28 -4.04
CA PRO A 19 12.05 8.57 -4.63
C PRO A 19 12.88 7.76 -3.62
N ASP A 20 13.21 8.35 -2.48
CA ASP A 20 14.03 7.72 -1.44
C ASP A 20 13.35 6.49 -0.82
N LEU A 21 12.02 6.50 -0.74
CA LEU A 21 11.25 5.38 -0.19
C LEU A 21 11.03 4.27 -1.23
N HIS A 22 10.67 4.64 -2.47
CA HIS A 22 10.22 3.67 -3.46
C HIS A 22 11.35 3.12 -4.34
N TYR A 23 12.48 3.83 -4.44
CA TYR A 23 13.65 3.43 -5.24
C TYR A 23 14.95 3.38 -4.42
N GLY A 24 14.88 3.66 -3.11
CA GLY A 24 16.02 3.61 -2.20
C GLY A 24 16.28 2.24 -1.56
N PRO A 25 17.13 2.18 -0.53
CA PRO A 25 17.56 0.93 0.12
C PRO A 25 16.42 0.10 0.71
N PHE A 26 15.33 0.75 1.13
CA PHE A 26 14.15 0.12 1.72
C PHE A 26 13.00 -0.09 0.72
N SER A 27 13.27 0.09 -0.58
CA SER A 27 12.26 0.01 -1.64
C SER A 27 11.40 -1.24 -1.55
N ARG A 28 11.98 -2.42 -1.26
CA ARG A 28 11.25 -3.68 -1.11
C ARG A 28 10.01 -3.58 -0.22
N ASP A 29 10.08 -2.78 0.85
CA ASP A 29 8.98 -2.65 1.82
C ASP A 29 7.85 -1.71 1.32
N TRP A 30 8.12 -0.90 0.29
CA TRP A 30 7.19 0.06 -0.30
C TRP A 30 6.47 -0.46 -1.57
N TRP A 31 6.61 -1.75 -1.89
CA TRP A 31 5.92 -2.40 -3.00
C TRP A 31 5.19 -3.65 -2.53
N TYR A 32 3.94 -3.78 -2.96
CA TYR A 32 3.12 -4.96 -2.74
C TYR A 32 3.03 -5.80 -4.01
N SER A 33 3.29 -7.11 -3.89
CA SER A 33 3.14 -8.05 -5.01
C SER A 33 1.71 -8.61 -5.02
N THR A 34 0.99 -8.42 -6.11
CA THR A 34 -0.34 -9.00 -6.34
C THR A 34 -0.36 -9.74 -7.67
N THR A 35 -1.34 -10.63 -7.86
CA THR A 35 -1.54 -11.35 -9.11
C THR A 35 -2.92 -11.01 -9.65
N ILE A 36 -2.96 -10.42 -10.85
CA ILE A 36 -4.20 -10.07 -11.56
C ILE A 36 -4.12 -10.72 -12.93
N GLU A 37 -5.16 -11.45 -13.33
CA GLU A 37 -5.23 -12.14 -14.63
C GLU A 37 -4.00 -13.03 -14.95
N ASN A 38 -3.45 -13.70 -13.94
CA ASN A 38 -2.22 -14.51 -13.98
C ASN A 38 -0.90 -13.73 -14.21
N GLU A 39 -0.93 -12.40 -14.24
CA GLU A 39 0.26 -11.55 -14.24
C GLU A 39 0.60 -11.12 -12.82
N THR A 40 1.88 -11.26 -12.44
CA THR A 40 2.37 -10.71 -11.17
C THR A 40 2.70 -9.23 -11.34
N LEU A 41 2.03 -8.39 -10.57
CA LEU A 41 2.16 -6.94 -10.58
C LEU A 41 2.76 -6.45 -9.26
N LEU A 42 3.68 -5.50 -9.35
CA LEU A 42 4.18 -4.74 -8.20
C LEU A 42 3.41 -3.43 -8.12
N VAL A 43 2.63 -3.30 -7.05
CA VAL A 43 1.80 -2.12 -6.76
C VAL A 43 2.51 -1.28 -5.70
N PRO A 44 2.76 0.01 -5.93
CA PRO A 44 3.43 0.84 -4.94
C PRO A 44 2.48 1.15 -3.77
N ILE A 45 2.99 0.98 -2.56
CA ILE A 45 2.37 1.50 -1.33
C ILE A 45 2.80 2.95 -1.23
N ARG A 46 1.94 3.92 -1.55
CA ARG A 46 2.37 5.33 -1.65
C ARG A 46 2.26 6.07 -0.33
N LEU A 47 3.17 7.01 -0.08
CA LEU A 47 3.11 7.86 1.10
C LEU A 47 1.85 8.74 1.05
N GLY A 48 1.06 8.77 2.13
CA GLY A 48 -0.18 9.52 2.20
C GLY A 48 -1.34 8.89 1.43
N MET A 49 -1.18 7.66 0.91
CA MET A 49 -2.27 6.89 0.32
C MET A 49 -3.38 6.70 1.36
N THR A 50 -4.65 6.88 0.96
CA THR A 50 -5.80 6.70 1.86
C THR A 50 -6.90 5.87 1.22
N ILE A 51 -7.43 4.91 1.98
CA ILE A 51 -8.48 3.98 1.56
C ILE A 51 -9.60 4.01 2.60
N ALA A 52 -10.84 4.09 2.13
CA ALA A 52 -12.02 3.95 2.96
C ALA A 52 -12.61 2.55 2.85
N THR A 53 -13.11 2.03 3.96
CA THR A 53 -13.93 0.82 4.01
C THR A 53 -15.04 1.01 5.04
N THR A 54 -16.18 0.34 4.86
CA THR A 54 -17.32 0.44 5.78
C THR A 54 -17.57 -0.90 6.44
N LEU A 55 -17.32 -1.00 7.74
CA LEU A 55 -17.47 -2.23 8.52
C LEU A 55 -18.47 -1.98 9.63
N ASN A 56 -19.48 -2.84 9.73
CA ASN A 56 -20.55 -2.71 10.72
C ASN A 56 -21.17 -1.30 10.72
N GLU A 57 -21.53 -0.80 9.53
CA GLU A 57 -22.09 0.54 9.29
C GLU A 57 -21.17 1.72 9.65
N GLN A 58 -19.99 1.46 10.22
CA GLN A 58 -18.99 2.46 10.54
C GLN A 58 -17.98 2.60 9.40
N LYS A 59 -17.73 3.84 8.98
CA LYS A 59 -16.67 4.16 8.01
C LYS A 59 -15.31 4.19 8.71
N PHE A 60 -14.36 3.47 8.13
CA PHE A 60 -12.95 3.46 8.51
C PHE A 60 -12.13 4.05 7.37
N ILE A 61 -11.14 4.86 7.71
CA ILE A 61 -10.19 5.47 6.77
C ILE A 61 -8.79 5.03 7.18
N LEU A 62 -8.18 4.21 6.34
CA LEU A 62 -6.80 3.78 6.45
C LEU A 62 -5.90 4.80 5.76
N ARG A 63 -4.75 5.09 6.36
CA ARG A 63 -3.74 5.99 5.82
C ARG A 63 -2.36 5.35 5.90
N VAL A 64 -1.61 5.44 4.81
CA VAL A 64 -0.19 5.09 4.74
C VAL A 64 0.64 6.30 5.15
N ILE A 65 1.57 6.09 6.08
CA ILE A 65 2.55 7.08 6.52
C ILE A 65 3.95 6.48 6.48
N GLN A 66 4.97 7.32 6.67
CA GLN A 66 6.34 6.87 6.75
C GLN A 66 6.67 6.48 8.19
N GLY A 67 7.17 5.26 8.36
CA GLY A 67 7.69 4.75 9.61
C GLY A 67 6.63 4.19 10.55
N HIS A 68 7.08 3.25 11.37
CA HIS A 68 6.37 2.73 12.54
C HIS A 68 7.36 2.46 13.67
N SER A 69 6.87 1.98 14.81
CA SER A 69 7.67 1.82 16.04
C SER A 69 8.90 0.93 15.87
N LYS A 70 8.91 -0.03 14.94
CA LYS A 70 10.06 -0.94 14.72
C LYS A 70 11.00 -0.45 13.62
N ASN A 71 10.51 0.32 12.65
CA ASN A 71 11.33 0.82 11.55
C ASN A 71 10.78 2.13 10.95
N LEU A 72 11.59 3.19 10.97
CA LEU A 72 11.23 4.51 10.46
C LEU A 72 11.28 4.63 8.92
N GLN A 73 11.88 3.67 8.23
CA GLN A 73 12.05 3.66 6.78
C GLN A 73 11.02 2.78 6.05
N GLN A 74 10.20 2.04 6.79
CA GLN A 74 9.14 1.19 6.25
C GLN A 74 7.78 1.91 6.27
N PRO A 75 6.79 1.43 5.51
CA PRO A 75 5.43 1.97 5.62
C PRO A 75 4.86 1.73 7.02
N GLY A 76 4.29 2.78 7.60
CA GLY A 76 3.41 2.68 8.75
C GLY A 76 1.96 2.87 8.34
N TYR A 77 1.05 2.31 9.12
CA TYR A 77 -0.38 2.35 8.85
C TYR A 77 -1.13 2.86 10.07
N CYS A 78 -2.06 3.79 9.85
CA CYS A 78 -3.02 4.18 10.87
C CYS A 78 -4.44 4.13 10.30
N CYS A 79 -5.41 3.95 11.19
CA CYS A 79 -6.81 3.89 10.86
C CYS A 79 -7.58 4.95 11.66
N GLN A 80 -8.61 5.54 11.05
CA GLN A 80 -9.49 6.50 11.69
C GLN A 80 -10.96 6.12 11.46
N ALA A 81 -11.80 6.28 12.47
CA ALA A 81 -13.24 6.13 12.41
C ALA A 81 -13.89 7.24 13.23
N GLY A 82 -14.47 8.22 12.55
CA GLY A 82 -14.98 9.43 13.20
C GLY A 82 -13.86 10.20 13.90
N THR A 83 -13.99 10.37 15.22
CA THR A 83 -13.02 11.06 16.09
C THR A 83 -11.96 10.13 16.67
N LEU A 84 -12.11 8.81 16.50
CA LEU A 84 -11.19 7.82 17.05
C LEU A 84 -10.15 7.40 16.00
N SER A 85 -8.92 7.17 16.44
CA SER A 85 -7.83 6.69 15.60
C SER A 85 -7.04 5.58 16.28
N SER A 86 -6.46 4.68 15.49
CA SER A 86 -5.45 3.74 15.96
C SER A 86 -4.11 4.44 16.18
N SER A 87 -3.21 3.75 16.89
CA SER A 87 -1.78 4.01 16.81
C SER A 87 -1.25 3.75 15.40
N ILE A 88 0.02 4.12 15.19
CA ILE A 88 0.77 3.77 13.98
C ILE A 88 1.25 2.33 14.12
N GLU A 89 0.83 1.48 13.20
CA GLU A 89 1.12 0.05 13.21
C GLU A 89 1.96 -0.37 12.00
N GLU A 90 2.63 -1.51 12.13
CA GLU A 90 3.44 -2.11 11.06
C GLU A 90 2.61 -2.68 9.90
N SER A 91 1.31 -2.90 10.12
CA SER A 91 0.40 -3.44 9.10
C SER A 91 -0.97 -2.78 9.13
N CYS A 92 -1.59 -2.72 7.96
CA CYS A 92 -2.95 -2.25 7.79
C CYS A 92 -3.96 -3.06 8.65
N SER A 93 -3.84 -4.39 8.66
CA SER A 93 -4.72 -5.24 9.47
C SER A 93 -4.63 -4.93 10.94
N THR A 94 -3.43 -4.68 11.47
CA THR A 94 -3.23 -4.35 12.89
C THR A 94 -3.89 -3.00 13.23
N ALA A 95 -3.68 -1.98 12.40
CA ALA A 95 -4.31 -0.67 12.59
C ALA A 95 -5.84 -0.74 12.54
N LEU A 96 -6.39 -1.48 11.58
CA LEU A 96 -7.84 -1.66 11.46
C LEU A 96 -8.42 -2.50 12.61
N THR A 97 -7.78 -3.62 12.92
CA THR A 97 -8.21 -4.55 13.97
C THR A 97 -8.21 -3.86 15.32
N SER A 98 -7.13 -3.17 15.69
CA SER A 98 -7.03 -2.48 16.98
C SER A 98 -8.14 -1.44 17.14
N LEU A 99 -8.39 -0.60 16.12
CA LEU A 99 -9.44 0.40 16.18
C LEU A 99 -10.85 -0.22 16.21
N TYR A 100 -11.09 -1.25 15.39
CA TYR A 100 -12.38 -1.94 15.35
C TYR A 100 -12.71 -2.60 16.69
N GLN A 101 -11.74 -3.27 17.31
CA GLN A 101 -11.91 -3.89 18.63
C GLN A 101 -12.15 -2.82 19.70
N ASN A 102 -11.46 -1.68 19.63
CA ASN A 102 -11.67 -0.57 20.55
C ASN A 102 -13.09 0.02 20.44
N ILE A 103 -13.63 0.16 19.23
CA ILE A 103 -14.96 0.75 19.01
C ILE A 103 -16.07 -0.23 19.41
N PHE A 104 -15.98 -1.48 18.95
CA PHE A 104 -17.08 -2.44 19.10
C PHE A 104 -16.91 -3.41 20.27
N GLN A 105 -15.78 -3.32 20.99
CA GLN A 105 -15.48 -4.18 22.14
C GLN A 105 -15.56 -5.67 21.79
N THR A 106 -15.05 -6.03 20.60
CA THR A 106 -15.06 -7.41 20.08
C THR A 106 -13.65 -7.99 19.99
N LYS A 107 -13.55 -9.29 19.68
CA LYS A 107 -12.28 -9.98 19.38
C LYS A 107 -12.05 -10.19 17.88
N THR A 108 -12.84 -9.52 17.03
CA THR A 108 -12.75 -9.65 15.57
C THR A 108 -11.36 -9.25 15.09
N LYS A 109 -10.78 -10.04 14.18
CA LYS A 109 -9.49 -9.77 13.56
C LYS A 109 -9.65 -9.69 12.06
N PHE A 110 -9.02 -8.70 11.46
CA PHE A 110 -8.86 -8.60 10.01
C PHE A 110 -7.47 -9.12 9.64
N SER A 111 -7.34 -9.65 8.44
CA SER A 111 -6.10 -10.27 7.97
C SER A 111 -5.81 -9.88 6.53
N GLY A 112 -4.62 -9.31 6.33
CA GLY A 112 -4.01 -9.10 5.04
C GLY A 112 -3.81 -7.63 4.64
N PRO A 113 -3.21 -7.45 3.47
CA PRO A 113 -3.21 -6.20 2.72
C PRO A 113 -4.49 -6.06 1.86
N GLN A 114 -5.39 -7.04 1.90
CA GLN A 114 -6.69 -7.03 1.22
C GLN A 114 -7.58 -5.89 1.74
N GLU A 115 -7.37 -5.50 2.99
CA GLU A 115 -8.01 -4.34 3.63
C GLU A 115 -7.60 -3.01 2.97
N LEU A 116 -6.47 -2.99 2.25
CA LEU A 116 -6.09 -1.87 1.39
C LEU A 116 -6.71 -1.93 -0.01
N GLY A 117 -7.43 -3.00 -0.34
CA GLY A 117 -8.04 -3.20 -1.66
C GLY A 117 -7.04 -3.56 -2.76
N PHE A 118 -5.87 -4.09 -2.42
CA PHE A 118 -4.87 -4.56 -3.41
C PHE A 118 -5.27 -5.86 -4.14
N ASP A 119 -6.40 -6.44 -3.76
CA ASP A 119 -7.09 -7.54 -4.43
C ASP A 119 -8.30 -7.05 -5.25
N ASP A 120 -8.46 -5.73 -5.41
CA ASP A 120 -9.47 -5.11 -6.26
C ASP A 120 -8.79 -4.46 -7.48
N ASP A 121 -9.03 -5.04 -8.65
CA ASP A 121 -8.45 -4.61 -9.93
C ASP A 121 -8.75 -3.13 -10.23
N SER A 122 -9.90 -2.60 -9.77
CA SER A 122 -10.27 -1.20 -9.96
C SER A 122 -9.43 -0.25 -9.11
N ILE A 123 -9.01 -0.69 -7.92
CA ILE A 123 -8.11 0.07 -7.05
C ILE A 123 -6.69 -0.02 -7.58
N VAL A 124 -6.23 -1.24 -7.91
CA VAL A 124 -4.88 -1.47 -8.45
C VAL A 124 -4.68 -0.68 -9.74
N SER A 125 -5.63 -0.75 -10.68
CA SER A 125 -5.57 0.03 -11.93
C SER A 125 -5.52 1.54 -11.69
N LYS A 126 -6.28 2.08 -10.72
CA LYS A 126 -6.22 3.52 -10.37
C LYS A 126 -4.87 3.94 -9.80
N ILE A 127 -4.31 3.14 -8.89
CA ILE A 127 -2.98 3.41 -8.33
C ILE A 127 -1.95 3.44 -9.45
N LEU A 128 -1.99 2.43 -10.31
CA LEU A 128 -1.07 2.27 -11.43
C LEU A 128 -1.22 3.38 -12.48
N HIS A 129 -2.44 3.71 -12.90
CA HIS A 129 -2.72 4.68 -13.98
C HIS A 129 -2.39 6.13 -13.62
N HIS A 130 -2.40 6.50 -12.33
CA HIS A 130 -2.05 7.86 -11.90
C HIS A 130 -0.58 8.24 -12.21
N HIS A 131 0.26 7.29 -12.63
CA HIS A 131 1.62 7.58 -13.04
C HIS A 131 1.94 6.97 -14.40
N SER A 132 2.26 7.83 -15.37
CA SER A 132 2.88 7.49 -16.66
C SER A 132 4.22 6.73 -16.54
N PHE A 133 4.71 6.45 -15.32
CA PHE A 133 5.95 5.77 -14.99
C PHE A 133 5.96 4.26 -15.27
N ILE A 134 4.80 3.62 -15.50
CA ILE A 134 4.72 2.17 -15.74
C ILE A 134 5.47 1.74 -17.00
N HIS A 135 5.63 2.65 -17.98
CA HIS A 135 6.41 2.36 -19.18
C HIS A 135 7.91 2.23 -18.94
N ILE A 136 8.47 2.89 -17.92
CA ILE A 136 9.92 2.83 -17.64
C ILE A 136 10.26 1.51 -16.93
N VAL A 137 9.44 1.12 -15.95
CA VAL A 137 9.67 -0.10 -15.17
C VAL A 137 9.48 -1.34 -16.06
N LYS A 138 8.44 -1.43 -16.91
CA LYS A 138 8.25 -2.59 -17.80
C LYS A 138 9.45 -2.86 -18.74
N LYS A 139 10.21 -1.85 -19.16
CA LYS A 139 11.42 -2.06 -19.99
C LYS A 139 12.62 -2.58 -19.20
N GLU A 140 12.80 -2.17 -17.94
CA GLU A 140 13.95 -2.59 -17.12
C GLU A 140 13.71 -3.90 -16.36
N VAL A 141 12.46 -4.22 -16.05
CA VAL A 141 12.04 -5.48 -15.41
C VAL A 141 12.30 -6.70 -16.29
N TYR A 142 12.16 -6.60 -17.61
CA TYR A 142 12.51 -7.73 -18.50
C TYR A 142 14.01 -8.07 -18.52
N SER A 143 14.85 -7.35 -17.77
CA SER A 143 16.28 -7.65 -17.52
C SER A 143 16.58 -8.13 -16.08
N TYR A 144 15.59 -8.68 -15.36
CA TYR A 144 15.75 -9.13 -13.95
C TYR A 144 16.75 -10.26 -13.70
N LYS A 145 17.40 -10.86 -14.71
CA LYS A 145 18.38 -11.94 -14.51
C LYS A 145 19.78 -11.50 -14.08
N GLN A 146 20.06 -10.21 -13.83
CA GLN A 146 21.43 -9.77 -13.51
C GLN A 146 21.51 -8.68 -12.42
N TRP A 147 21.04 -9.01 -11.21
CA TRP A 147 20.96 -8.11 -10.04
C TRP A 147 22.24 -8.01 -9.19
N ARG A 148 23.31 -7.43 -9.75
CA ARG A 148 24.40 -6.86 -8.92
C ARG A 148 24.99 -5.54 -9.42
N ASN A 149 24.86 -5.19 -10.71
CA ASN A 149 25.64 -4.08 -11.29
C ASN A 149 24.85 -2.80 -11.67
N GLN A 150 23.54 -2.68 -11.39
CA GLN A 150 22.74 -1.55 -11.89
C GLN A 150 22.30 -0.48 -10.87
N PHE A 151 22.66 -0.58 -9.59
CA PHE A 151 22.42 0.52 -8.63
C PHE A 151 23.10 1.85 -9.03
N VAL A 152 24.11 1.80 -9.90
CA VAL A 152 24.81 2.98 -10.43
C VAL A 152 24.02 3.64 -11.58
N LYS A 153 23.22 2.90 -12.35
CA LYS A 153 22.54 3.42 -13.55
C LYS A 153 21.20 4.12 -13.26
N LEU A 154 20.43 3.65 -12.27
CA LEU A 154 19.19 4.32 -11.86
C LEU A 154 19.45 5.74 -11.28
N LYS A 155 20.58 5.93 -10.60
CA LYS A 155 21.02 7.26 -10.14
C LYS A 155 21.30 8.23 -11.30
N TYR A 156 21.70 7.74 -12.47
CA TYR A 156 22.07 8.57 -13.61
C TYR A 156 20.86 9.09 -14.39
N ILE A 157 19.78 8.30 -14.44
CA ILE A 157 18.55 8.67 -15.17
C ILE A 157 17.72 9.68 -14.37
N ILE A 158 17.64 9.56 -13.04
CA ILE A 158 16.87 10.49 -12.20
C ILE A 158 17.48 11.91 -12.22
N LYS A 159 18.80 12.04 -12.42
CA LYS A 159 19.49 13.33 -12.51
C LYS A 159 19.19 14.13 -13.79
N GLN A 160 18.52 13.54 -14.78
CA GLN A 160 18.15 14.21 -16.03
C GLN A 160 16.71 14.75 -16.06
N TYR A 161 15.90 14.45 -15.03
CA TYR A 161 14.49 14.82 -14.97
C TYR A 161 14.10 15.57 -13.68
N LEU A 162 15.10 16.02 -12.91
CA LEU A 162 15.01 17.06 -11.86
C LEU A 162 15.88 18.23 -12.30
#